data_AF-A0A932J7C1-F1
#
_entry.id   AF-A0A932J7C1-F1
#
_cell.length_a   1.000
_cell.length_b   1.000
_cell.length_c   1.000
_cell.angle_alpha   90.00
_cell.angle_beta   90.00
_cell.angle_gamma   90.00
#
_symmetry.space_group_name_H-M   'P 1'
#
loop_
_entity.id
_entity.type
_entity.pdbx_description
1 polymer ?
#
loop_
_entity_poly.entity_id
_entity_poly.type
_entity_poly.pdbx_seq_one_letter_code
_entity_poly.pdbx_strand_id
1 'polypeptide(L)'
;MHAKGNNRAKKLLLMIPLTTLLIAVLGCGGSTMQKPRQVDPFYEGTGDLDSIRIPLLKPYEAINAKGNSLGWYMDLYGQGKEVYFQIQHIEKIAVEKGVIMAFASENRQSASWLPAWYWIVIIPDQNIEIGFENEEDFKKYIQEYGIVEPLWTDPTEVFQEFEKTGCADWIPNCIVQGDERNTP
;
A
#
# COMPACT_ATOMS: atom_id res chain seq x y z
N MET A 1 -92.52 9.77 -1.99
CA MET A 1 -91.32 9.95 -1.15
C MET A 1 -91.16 8.67 -0.33
N HIS A 2 -89.94 8.10 -0.28
CA HIS A 2 -89.60 6.78 0.28
C HIS A 2 -90.25 5.58 -0.46
N ALA A 3 -89.60 4.45 -0.75
CA ALA A 3 -88.33 3.88 -0.30
C ALA A 3 -87.69 3.05 -1.45
N LYS A 4 -86.35 3.07 -1.56
CA LYS A 4 -85.57 2.30 -2.53
C LYS A 4 -85.12 0.99 -1.89
N GLY A 5 -85.61 -0.13 -2.41
CA GLY A 5 -85.34 -1.48 -1.92
C GLY A 5 -84.04 -2.08 -2.45
N ASN A 6 -83.11 -2.31 -1.52
CA ASN A 6 -82.35 -3.52 -1.25
C ASN A 6 -82.05 -4.59 -2.33
N ASN A 7 -80.76 -4.98 -2.33
CA ASN A 7 -80.21 -6.34 -2.21
C ASN A 7 -79.49 -7.01 -3.39
N ARG A 8 -78.19 -7.20 -3.14
CA ARG A 8 -77.41 -8.46 -3.21
C ARG A 8 -77.18 -9.14 -4.57
N ALA A 9 -75.93 -9.05 -5.03
CA ALA A 9 -75.17 -10.16 -5.59
C ALA A 9 -73.74 -10.06 -4.98
N LYS A 10 -73.37 -10.81 -3.93
CA LYS A 10 -72.94 -12.22 -3.85
C LYS A 10 -71.93 -12.67 -4.91
N LYS A 11 -70.73 -12.97 -4.39
CA LYS A 11 -69.69 -13.94 -4.83
C LYS A 11 -68.81 -13.51 -6.01
N LEU A 12 -67.56 -13.11 -5.74
CA LEU A 12 -66.38 -13.96 -5.48
C LEU A 12 -65.93 -14.72 -6.74
N LEU A 13 -64.92 -14.18 -7.42
CA LEU A 13 -63.91 -14.96 -8.15
C LEU A 13 -62.66 -14.11 -8.31
N LEU A 14 -61.79 -14.27 -7.32
CA LEU A 14 -60.38 -13.88 -7.35
C LEU A 14 -59.70 -14.83 -8.34
N MET A 15 -59.22 -14.33 -9.47
CA MET A 15 -58.42 -15.08 -10.44
C MET A 15 -57.05 -14.44 -10.50
N ILE A 16 -56.13 -14.98 -9.70
CA ILE A 16 -54.70 -14.76 -9.78
C ILE A 16 -54.13 -15.83 -10.73
N PRO A 17 -53.54 -15.47 -11.87
CA PRO A 17 -52.45 -16.23 -12.48
C PRO A 17 -51.15 -15.50 -12.12
N LEU A 18 -50.38 -15.92 -11.11
CA LEU A 18 -49.43 -17.04 -11.14
C LEU A 18 -48.73 -17.23 -12.49
N THR A 19 -48.07 -16.18 -12.97
CA THR A 19 -46.94 -16.32 -13.90
C THR A 19 -45.65 -15.97 -13.17
N THR A 20 -45.09 -17.02 -12.57
CA THR A 20 -43.69 -17.16 -12.17
C THR A 20 -42.78 -16.77 -13.34
N LEU A 21 -42.26 -15.54 -13.35
CA LEU A 21 -41.05 -15.20 -14.08
C LEU A 21 -39.93 -15.02 -13.07
N LEU A 22 -39.33 -16.16 -12.74
CA LEU A 22 -38.08 -16.31 -12.02
C LEU A 22 -36.98 -15.68 -12.88
N ILE A 23 -36.84 -14.34 -12.85
CA ILE A 23 -35.70 -13.68 -13.45
C ILE A 23 -34.51 -14.03 -12.57
N ALA A 24 -33.62 -14.81 -13.17
CA ALA A 24 -32.38 -15.29 -12.62
C ALA A 24 -31.69 -14.18 -11.82
N VAL A 25 -31.57 -14.42 -10.52
CA VAL A 25 -30.55 -13.81 -9.67
C VAL A 25 -29.22 -14.38 -10.16
N LEU A 26 -28.75 -13.88 -11.32
CA LEU A 26 -27.38 -14.09 -11.75
C LEU A 26 -26.53 -13.43 -10.68
N GLY A 27 -25.88 -14.30 -9.91
CA GLY A 27 -25.21 -13.94 -8.68
C GLY A 27 -24.26 -12.78 -8.88
N CYS A 28 -24.46 -11.74 -8.08
CA CYS A 28 -23.37 -10.88 -7.64
C CYS A 28 -22.44 -11.70 -6.72
N GLY A 29 -21.81 -12.73 -7.26
CA GLY A 29 -20.68 -13.41 -6.65
C GLY A 29 -19.43 -12.60 -6.95
N GLY A 30 -19.41 -11.33 -6.56
CA GLY A 30 -18.17 -10.59 -6.49
C GLY A 30 -17.38 -11.19 -5.35
N SER A 31 -16.46 -12.11 -5.66
CA SER A 31 -15.46 -12.58 -4.72
C SER A 31 -14.76 -11.31 -4.22
N THR A 32 -15.16 -10.84 -3.04
CA THR A 32 -14.47 -9.72 -2.42
C THR A 32 -13.10 -10.29 -2.11
N MET A 33 -12.07 -9.89 -2.87
CA MET A 33 -10.69 -10.27 -2.58
C MET A 33 -10.45 -9.88 -1.13
N GLN A 34 -10.41 -10.89 -0.25
CA GLN A 34 -10.09 -10.66 1.14
C GLN A 34 -8.59 -10.43 1.17
N LYS A 35 -8.18 -9.20 1.48
CA LYS A 35 -6.77 -8.91 1.73
C LYS A 35 -6.25 -9.89 2.78
N PRO A 36 -5.03 -10.43 2.61
CA PRO A 36 -4.42 -11.28 3.63
C PRO A 36 -4.44 -10.54 4.95
N ARG A 37 -4.88 -11.23 6.01
CA ARG A 37 -4.86 -10.64 7.34
C ARG A 37 -3.41 -10.60 7.80
N GLN A 38 -2.81 -9.41 7.73
CA GLN A 38 -1.50 -9.15 8.34
C GLN A 38 -1.61 -9.40 9.85
N VAL A 39 -0.61 -10.06 10.42
CA VAL A 39 -0.55 -10.34 11.87
C VAL A 39 0.05 -9.15 12.62
N ASP A 40 0.81 -8.33 11.89
CA ASP A 40 1.58 -7.22 12.43
C ASP A 40 0.94 -5.88 12.04
N PRO A 41 0.43 -5.11 13.01
CA PRO A 41 -0.27 -3.85 12.77
C PRO A 41 0.54 -2.80 12.00
N PHE A 42 1.87 -2.88 12.00
CA PHE A 42 2.69 -1.97 11.21
C PHE A 42 2.44 -2.12 9.71
N TYR A 43 2.20 -3.35 9.26
CA TYR A 43 1.87 -3.68 7.87
C TYR A 43 0.37 -3.58 7.58
N GLU A 44 -0.42 -3.16 8.57
CA GLU A 44 -1.83 -2.88 8.42
C GLU A 44 -2.02 -1.40 8.04
N GLY A 45 -2.71 -1.15 6.94
CA GLY A 45 -3.17 0.19 6.57
C GLY A 45 -2.26 0.95 5.60
N THR A 46 -2.89 1.85 4.86
CA THR A 46 -2.34 2.58 3.71
C THR A 46 -2.13 4.06 3.99
N GLY A 47 -2.25 4.51 5.24
CA GLY A 47 -2.15 5.92 5.63
C GLY A 47 -3.39 6.43 6.38
N ASP A 48 -3.49 7.75 6.47
CA ASP A 48 -4.59 8.50 7.11
C ASP A 48 -5.40 9.30 6.06
N LEU A 49 -6.31 10.17 6.50
CA LEU A 49 -7.15 10.98 5.59
C LEU A 49 -6.34 11.88 4.65
N ASP A 50 -5.20 12.38 5.12
CA ASP A 50 -4.38 13.37 4.42
C ASP A 50 -3.00 12.83 4.01
N SER A 51 -2.75 11.54 4.20
CA SER A 51 -1.48 10.91 3.84
C SER A 51 -1.67 9.48 3.38
N ILE A 52 -0.89 9.07 2.40
CA ILE A 52 -0.72 7.67 2.03
C ILE A 52 0.65 7.18 2.49
N ARG A 53 0.74 5.91 2.83
CA ARG A 53 1.98 5.27 3.30
C ARG A 53 2.19 3.88 2.71
N ILE A 54 3.44 3.49 2.60
CA ILE A 54 3.89 2.15 2.24
C ILE A 54 4.79 1.66 3.37
N PRO A 55 4.40 0.61 4.11
CA PRO A 55 5.28 0.02 5.10
C PRO A 55 6.45 -0.68 4.41
N LEU A 56 7.69 -0.41 4.86
CA LEU A 56 8.90 -1.04 4.34
C LEU A 56 9.39 -2.12 5.35
N LEU A 57 10.55 -1.92 5.95
CA LEU A 57 10.99 -2.72 7.10
C LEU A 57 10.88 -1.85 8.34
N LYS A 58 10.37 -2.39 9.45
CA LYS A 58 10.18 -1.62 10.68
C LYS A 58 11.46 -0.89 11.12
N PRO A 59 11.34 0.36 11.62
CA PRO A 59 10.14 1.21 11.71
C PRO A 59 9.88 2.07 10.45
N TYR A 60 10.54 1.79 9.33
CA TYR A 60 10.58 2.66 8.16
C TYR A 60 9.39 2.46 7.23
N GLU A 61 8.86 3.59 6.77
CA GLU A 61 7.77 3.67 5.81
C GLU A 61 8.02 4.82 4.84
N ALA A 62 7.58 4.66 3.60
CA ALA A 62 7.52 5.77 2.66
C ALA A 62 6.15 6.44 2.77
N ILE A 63 6.11 7.75 2.93
CA ILE A 63 4.90 8.54 3.15
C ILE A 63 4.75 9.58 2.04
N ASN A 64 3.53 9.82 1.57
CA ASN A 64 3.21 10.94 0.71
C ASN A 64 1.96 11.64 1.26
N ALA A 65 2.13 12.88 1.72
CA ALA A 65 1.06 13.66 2.33
C ALA A 65 0.43 14.59 1.29
N LYS A 66 -0.89 14.62 1.24
CA LYS A 66 -1.65 15.42 0.28
C LYS A 66 -1.30 16.89 0.44
N GLY A 67 -0.88 17.52 -0.65
CA GLY A 67 -0.51 18.94 -0.66
C GLY A 67 0.85 19.24 -0.03
N ASN A 68 1.64 18.22 0.33
CA ASN A 68 3.05 18.44 0.65
C ASN A 68 3.83 18.75 -0.64
N SER A 69 4.92 19.50 -0.51
CA SER A 69 5.88 19.72 -1.60
C SER A 69 7.05 18.74 -1.56
N LEU A 70 7.02 17.77 -0.64
CA LEU A 70 8.14 16.87 -0.36
C LEU A 70 8.11 15.61 -1.23
N GLY A 71 6.99 15.38 -1.93
CA GLY A 71 6.74 14.12 -2.63
C GLY A 71 6.67 12.95 -1.66
N TRP A 72 7.14 11.78 -2.11
CA TRP A 72 7.41 10.65 -1.23
C TRP A 72 8.60 10.97 -0.33
N TYR A 73 8.44 10.75 0.97
CA TYR A 73 9.48 10.99 1.96
C TYR A 73 9.53 9.84 2.97
N MET A 74 10.62 9.76 3.73
CA MET A 74 10.84 8.73 4.73
C MET A 74 11.61 9.32 5.91
N ASP A 75 11.14 9.07 7.13
CA ASP A 75 11.86 9.51 8.33
C ASP A 75 13.09 8.64 8.61
N LEU A 76 14.12 9.27 9.15
CA LEU A 76 15.36 8.62 9.57
C LEU A 76 15.41 8.50 11.10
N TYR A 77 15.87 7.35 11.57
CA TYR A 77 15.83 6.91 12.96
C TYR A 77 17.22 6.66 13.59
N GLY A 78 18.27 6.60 12.77
CA GLY A 78 19.62 6.17 13.13
C GLY A 78 20.48 7.22 13.81
N GLN A 79 21.77 6.88 13.97
CA GLN A 79 22.80 7.68 14.62
C GLN A 79 23.19 8.86 13.72
N GLY A 80 22.39 9.92 13.75
CA GLY A 80 22.56 11.09 12.89
C GLY A 80 21.40 12.10 12.94
N LYS A 81 20.39 11.87 13.80
CA LYS A 81 19.21 12.73 13.95
C LYS A 81 19.53 14.21 14.15
N GLU A 82 20.71 14.57 14.64
CA GLU A 82 21.09 15.98 14.78
C GLU A 82 21.30 16.69 13.42
N VAL A 83 21.41 15.92 12.34
CA VAL A 83 21.85 16.37 11.02
C VAL A 83 20.84 15.99 9.93
N TYR A 84 20.29 14.78 9.98
CA TYR A 84 19.33 14.25 9.00
C TYR A 84 18.07 13.72 9.69
N PHE A 85 16.92 14.29 9.34
CA PHE A 85 15.64 13.90 9.93
C PHE A 85 14.79 13.05 8.99
N GLN A 86 14.91 13.27 7.68
CA GLN A 86 14.10 12.60 6.66
C GLN A 86 14.78 12.65 5.29
N ILE A 87 14.44 11.69 4.44
CA ILE A 87 14.69 11.68 3.00
C ILE A 87 13.46 12.29 2.32
N GLN A 88 13.64 13.23 1.41
CA GLN A 88 12.57 13.87 0.63
C GLN A 88 12.71 13.54 -0.85
N HIS A 89 11.62 13.67 -1.61
CA HIS A 89 11.58 13.48 -3.06
C HIS A 89 12.10 12.10 -3.50
N ILE A 90 11.66 11.05 -2.81
CA ILE A 90 11.98 9.66 -3.16
C ILE A 90 11.31 9.31 -4.49
N GLU A 91 12.14 8.91 -5.46
CA GLU A 91 11.71 8.52 -6.80
C GLU A 91 11.71 7.01 -6.98
N LYS A 92 12.61 6.31 -6.28
CA LYS A 92 12.74 4.86 -6.37
C LYS A 92 12.99 4.26 -5.01
N ILE A 93 12.37 3.11 -4.77
CA ILE A 93 12.62 2.28 -3.59
C ILE A 93 12.89 0.83 -4.01
N ALA A 94 13.69 0.15 -3.21
CA ALA A 94 13.87 -1.28 -3.27
C ALA A 94 14.05 -1.82 -1.84
N VAL A 95 13.50 -2.99 -1.56
CA VAL A 95 13.69 -3.68 -0.28
C VAL A 95 14.13 -5.11 -0.56
N GLU A 96 15.38 -5.41 -0.26
CA GLU A 96 15.98 -6.70 -0.56
C GLU A 96 16.86 -7.17 0.58
N LYS A 97 16.72 -8.44 0.98
CA LYS A 97 17.61 -9.09 1.97
C LYS A 97 17.75 -8.30 3.29
N GLY A 98 16.67 -7.65 3.74
CA GLY A 98 16.68 -6.84 4.96
C GLY A 98 17.27 -5.44 4.80
N VAL A 99 17.55 -5.01 3.56
CA VAL A 99 18.11 -3.70 3.22
C VAL A 99 17.06 -2.89 2.47
N ILE A 100 16.77 -1.69 2.96
CA ILE A 100 15.99 -0.69 2.24
C ILE A 100 16.97 0.18 1.45
N MET A 101 16.69 0.38 0.18
CA MET A 101 17.43 1.28 -0.70
C MET A 101 16.47 2.32 -1.24
N ALA A 102 16.90 3.57 -1.31
CA ALA A 102 16.12 4.67 -1.86
C ALA A 102 16.98 5.53 -2.77
N PHE A 103 16.37 6.06 -3.83
CA PHE A 103 16.94 7.10 -4.68
C PHE A 103 16.04 8.34 -4.63
N ALA A 104 16.66 9.50 -4.44
CA ALA A 104 16.00 10.79 -4.36
C ALA A 104 16.87 11.88 -5.00
N SER A 105 16.50 12.39 -6.18
CA SER A 105 17.34 13.35 -6.92
C SER A 105 17.35 14.76 -6.29
N GLU A 106 16.31 15.10 -5.52
CA GLU A 106 16.12 16.40 -4.90
C GLU A 106 16.08 16.32 -3.36
N ASN A 107 16.88 15.43 -2.79
CA ASN A 107 16.99 15.31 -1.33
C ASN A 107 17.85 16.44 -0.73
N ARG A 108 17.28 17.65 -0.67
CA ARG A 108 17.94 18.82 -0.11
C ARG A 108 18.04 18.70 1.41
N GLN A 109 19.26 18.85 1.89
CA GLN A 109 19.52 18.81 3.32
C GLN A 109 19.09 20.11 4.00
N SER A 110 18.77 19.99 5.30
CA SER A 110 18.38 21.12 6.15
C SER A 110 19.45 22.22 6.21
N ALA A 111 20.72 21.84 6.01
CA ALA A 111 21.87 22.71 6.01
C ALA A 111 22.74 22.52 4.77
N SER A 112 23.17 23.63 4.16
CA SER A 112 23.91 23.63 2.89
C SER A 112 25.34 23.09 2.96
N TRP A 113 25.90 22.90 4.16
CA TRP A 113 27.23 22.31 4.35
C TRP A 113 27.19 20.78 4.48
N LEU A 114 25.99 20.18 4.47
CA LEU A 114 25.83 18.74 4.53
C LEU A 114 25.88 18.14 3.12
N PRO A 115 26.54 16.98 2.94
CA PRO A 115 26.55 16.30 1.66
C PRO A 115 25.14 15.94 1.21
N ALA A 116 24.89 16.10 -0.08
CA ALA A 116 23.62 15.71 -0.69
C ALA A 116 23.56 14.18 -0.78
N TRP A 117 22.52 13.58 -0.21
CA TRP A 117 22.33 12.14 -0.27
C TRP A 117 21.32 11.81 -1.34
N TYR A 118 21.79 11.33 -2.49
CA TYR A 118 20.92 10.92 -3.59
C TYR A 118 20.58 9.44 -3.52
N TRP A 119 21.54 8.63 -3.08
CA TRP A 119 21.39 7.19 -2.91
C TRP A 119 21.48 6.87 -1.44
N ILE A 120 20.49 6.16 -0.89
CA ILE A 120 20.42 5.90 0.55
C ILE A 120 20.28 4.40 0.78
N VAL A 121 21.01 3.89 1.77
CA VAL A 121 20.92 2.52 2.26
C VAL A 121 20.55 2.56 3.73
N ILE A 122 19.51 1.81 4.09
CA ILE A 122 19.02 1.66 5.46
C ILE A 122 18.98 0.17 5.79
N ILE A 123 19.59 -0.21 6.91
CA ILE A 123 19.63 -1.59 7.41
C ILE A 123 19.12 -1.58 8.85
N PRO A 124 17.81 -1.77 9.06
CA PRO A 124 17.18 -1.57 10.35
C PRO A 124 17.79 -2.44 11.47
N ASP A 125 18.03 -3.72 11.19
CA ASP A 125 18.57 -4.68 12.17
C ASP A 125 19.99 -4.34 12.63
N GLN A 126 20.70 -3.50 11.86
CA GLN A 126 22.06 -3.04 12.18
C GLN A 126 22.08 -1.58 12.62
N ASN A 127 20.92 -0.90 12.64
CA ASN A 127 20.79 0.53 12.90
C ASN A 127 21.72 1.38 12.00
N ILE A 128 21.81 1.01 10.72
CA ILE A 128 22.62 1.71 9.72
C ILE A 128 21.69 2.56 8.85
N GLU A 129 22.08 3.82 8.67
CA GLU A 129 21.52 4.76 7.71
C GLU A 129 22.69 5.49 7.08
N ILE A 130 22.89 5.31 5.78
CA ILE A 130 24.02 5.91 5.07
C ILE A 130 23.55 6.40 3.71
N GLY A 131 23.96 7.61 3.36
CA GLY A 131 23.72 8.19 2.04
C GLY A 131 25.00 8.38 1.25
N PHE A 132 24.87 8.34 -0.07
CA PHE A 132 25.94 8.47 -1.04
C PHE A 132 25.60 9.56 -2.05
N GLU A 133 26.63 10.32 -2.45
CA GLU A 133 26.53 11.35 -3.48
C GLU A 133 26.52 10.76 -4.89
N ASN A 134 27.03 9.54 -5.07
CA ASN A 134 27.14 8.90 -6.37
C ASN A 134 26.71 7.44 -6.34
N GLU A 135 26.26 6.95 -7.50
CA GLU A 135 25.73 5.59 -7.66
C GLU A 135 26.81 4.51 -7.54
N GLU A 136 28.06 4.83 -7.88
CA GLU A 136 29.17 3.87 -7.86
C GLU A 136 29.48 3.42 -6.42
N ASP A 137 29.63 4.37 -5.50
CA ASP A 137 29.87 4.09 -4.09
C ASP A 137 28.67 3.36 -3.45
N PHE A 138 27.45 3.78 -3.80
CA PHE A 138 26.23 3.08 -3.42
C PHE A 138 26.24 1.62 -3.88
N LYS A 139 26.51 1.37 -5.17
CA LYS A 139 26.57 0.03 -5.75
C LYS A 139 27.63 -0.84 -5.10
N LYS A 140 28.81 -0.27 -4.86
CA LYS A 140 29.89 -0.98 -4.15
C LYS A 140 29.47 -1.38 -2.74
N TYR A 141 28.75 -0.51 -2.03
CA TYR A 141 28.29 -0.79 -0.67
C TYR A 141 27.25 -1.92 -0.63
N ILE A 142 26.22 -1.86 -1.48
CA ILE A 142 25.15 -2.88 -1.47
C ILE A 142 25.63 -4.27 -1.92
N GLN A 143 26.73 -4.35 -2.68
CA GLN A 143 27.36 -5.61 -3.06
C GLN A 143 27.88 -6.40 -1.84
N GLU A 144 28.25 -5.72 -0.75
CA GLU A 144 28.66 -6.38 0.50
C GLU A 144 27.52 -7.18 1.13
N TYR A 145 26.27 -6.81 0.82
CA TYR A 145 25.04 -7.51 1.23
C TYR A 145 24.52 -8.48 0.15
N GLY A 146 25.34 -8.72 -0.89
CA GLY A 146 25.02 -9.60 -2.01
C GLY A 146 23.93 -9.06 -2.93
N ILE A 147 23.71 -7.74 -2.96
CA ILE A 147 22.77 -7.08 -3.88
C ILE A 147 23.62 -6.50 -5.01
N VAL A 148 23.39 -6.98 -6.24
CA VAL A 148 24.18 -6.55 -7.42
C VAL A 148 23.53 -5.34 -8.07
N GLU A 149 22.23 -5.41 -8.30
CA GLU A 149 21.41 -4.32 -8.83
C GLU A 149 20.08 -4.34 -8.08
N PRO A 150 19.66 -3.22 -7.48
CA PRO A 150 18.38 -3.17 -6.79
C PRO A 150 17.22 -3.32 -7.78
N LEU A 151 16.20 -4.07 -7.38
CA LEU A 151 14.91 -4.12 -8.05
C LEU A 151 14.12 -2.85 -7.74
N TRP A 152 14.53 -1.76 -8.39
CA TRP A 152 13.92 -0.46 -8.22
C TRP A 152 12.45 -0.46 -8.63
N THR A 153 11.62 0.13 -7.78
CA THR A 153 10.19 0.34 -8.00
C THR A 153 9.83 1.80 -7.74
N ASP A 154 8.84 2.32 -8.47
CA ASP A 154 8.25 3.61 -8.17
C ASP A 154 7.36 3.48 -6.91
N PRO A 155 7.52 4.34 -5.89
CA PRO A 155 6.71 4.24 -4.68
C PRO A 155 5.20 4.34 -4.95
N THR A 156 4.77 5.10 -5.95
CA THR A 156 3.36 5.22 -6.32
C THR A 156 2.82 3.90 -6.88
N GLU A 157 3.60 3.21 -7.71
CA GLU A 157 3.23 1.88 -8.23
C GLU A 157 3.14 0.85 -7.10
N VAL A 158 4.13 0.84 -6.20
CA VAL A 158 4.11 0.00 -4.99
C VAL A 158 2.88 0.29 -4.14
N PHE A 159 2.55 1.58 -3.94
CA PHE A 159 1.38 1.96 -3.17
C PHE A 159 0.08 1.45 -3.81
N GLN A 160 -0.08 1.59 -5.12
CA GLN A 160 -1.27 1.12 -5.83
C GLN A 160 -1.43 -0.40 -5.70
N GLU A 161 -0.33 -1.15 -5.80
CA GLU A 161 -0.35 -2.58 -5.60
C GLU A 161 -0.68 -2.93 -4.14
N PHE A 162 -0.01 -2.32 -3.18
CA PHE A 162 -0.23 -2.52 -1.76
C PHE A 162 -1.66 -2.15 -1.33
N GLU A 163 -2.23 -1.07 -1.89
CA GLU A 163 -3.61 -0.67 -1.65
C GLU A 163 -4.59 -1.74 -2.15
N LYS A 164 -4.28 -2.40 -3.27
CA LYS A 164 -5.11 -3.46 -3.82
C LYS A 164 -4.96 -4.77 -3.05
N THR A 165 -3.73 -5.20 -2.79
CA THR A 165 -3.40 -6.55 -2.32
C THR A 165 -3.22 -6.63 -0.81
N GLY A 166 -2.87 -5.52 -0.16
CA GLY A 166 -2.34 -5.52 1.20
C GLY A 166 -0.93 -6.12 1.30
N CYS A 167 -0.22 -6.22 0.16
CA CYS A 167 1.05 -6.90 0.04
C CYS A 167 2.10 -6.12 -0.75
N ALA A 168 3.35 -6.34 -0.37
CA ALA A 168 4.56 -6.03 -1.10
C ALA A 168 5.58 -7.15 -0.84
N ASP A 169 6.54 -7.36 -1.72
CA ASP A 169 7.45 -8.52 -1.70
C ASP A 169 8.24 -8.69 -0.41
N TRP A 170 8.49 -7.58 0.31
CA TRP A 170 9.22 -7.57 1.57
C TRP A 170 8.35 -7.77 2.81
N ILE A 171 7.01 -7.78 2.67
CA ILE A 171 6.10 -7.92 3.81
C ILE A 171 6.02 -9.40 4.22
N PRO A 172 6.33 -9.74 5.48
CA PRO A 172 6.24 -11.13 5.95
C PRO A 172 4.83 -11.69 5.83
N ASN A 173 4.71 -12.97 5.49
CA ASN A 173 3.44 -13.71 5.46
C ASN A 173 2.39 -13.12 4.48
N CYS A 174 2.84 -12.43 3.44
CA CYS A 174 1.96 -12.00 2.37
C CYS A 174 1.55 -13.15 1.45
N ILE A 175 0.31 -13.63 1.63
CA ILE A 175 -0.28 -14.64 0.74
C ILE A 175 -1.06 -13.90 -0.35
N VAL A 176 -0.44 -13.63 -1.50
CA VAL A 176 -1.18 -13.09 -2.65
C VAL A 176 -2.18 -14.16 -3.10
N GLN A 177 -3.47 -13.95 -2.82
CA GLN A 177 -4.52 -14.87 -3.28
C GLN A 177 -4.54 -14.89 -4.81
N GLY A 178 -3.98 -15.96 -5.39
CA GLY A 178 -3.82 -16.13 -6.83
C GLY A 178 -2.54 -16.86 -7.27
N ASP A 179 -1.53 -17.02 -6.39
CA ASP A 179 -0.35 -17.83 -6.70
C ASP A 179 -0.44 -19.20 -6.00
N GLU A 180 -0.98 -20.21 -6.69
CA GLU A 180 -1.00 -21.62 -6.26
C GLU A 180 0.40 -22.27 -6.28
N ARG A 181 1.48 -21.54 -6.54
CA ARG A 181 2.82 -22.14 -6.72
C ARG A 181 3.64 -22.34 -5.46
N ASN A 182 3.13 -22.03 -4.27
CA ASN A 182 3.87 -22.34 -3.03
C ASN A 182 2.93 -22.82 -1.92
N THR A 183 2.57 -24.10 -1.99
CA THR A 183 2.24 -24.87 -0.79
C THR A 183 3.37 -25.88 -0.60
N PRO A 184 4.06 -25.92 0.56
CA PRO A 184 4.94 -27.03 0.90
C PRO A 184 4.16 -28.34 1.06
#